data_AF-A0A847EG66-F1
#
_entry.id   AF-A0A847EG66-F1
#
_cell.length_a   1.000
_cell.length_b   1.000
_cell.length_c   1.000
_cell.angle_alpha   90.00
_cell.angle_beta   90.00
_cell.angle_gamma   90.00
#
_symmetry.space_group_name_H-M   'P 1'
#
loop_
_entity.id
_entity.type
_entity.pdbx_description
1 polymer ?
#
loop_
_entity_poly.entity_id
_entity_poly.type
_entity_poly.pdbx_seq_one_letter_code
_entity_poly.pdbx_strand_id
1 'polypeptide(L)'
;MADTTKVILEGLIFSECPRWYDGRVWFSDMLDHKVIACDPEGNAETVAEVPGQPGGLGFLPDGRLLIVSMTDQRLLRLDPDGLTEVADLSSLAVGNCNDMVVDIQCRAYIGDWGFVKSVPGAPKDTAHLILVTPEGTSSIVAS
;
A
#
# COMPACT_ATOMS: atom_id res chain seq x y z
N MET A 1 -22.30 26.86 -7.94
CA MET A 1 -22.44 25.58 -8.67
C MET A 1 -22.24 24.52 -7.61
N ALA A 2 -23.22 23.63 -7.40
CA ALA A 2 -23.00 22.51 -6.48
C ALA A 2 -22.03 21.54 -7.16
N ASP A 3 -20.94 21.17 -6.49
CA ASP A 3 -20.06 20.11 -6.98
C ASP A 3 -20.85 18.81 -7.03
N THR A 4 -21.16 18.35 -8.24
CA THR A 4 -21.78 17.04 -8.46
C THR A 4 -20.69 16.01 -8.66
N THR A 5 -20.68 14.98 -7.82
CA THR A 5 -19.79 13.82 -7.97
C THR A 5 -20.29 12.88 -9.05
N LYS A 6 -19.39 12.30 -9.85
CA LYS A 6 -19.67 11.26 -10.84
C LYS A 6 -18.96 9.97 -10.43
N VAL A 7 -19.65 8.83 -10.53
CA VAL A 7 -19.02 7.51 -10.38
C VAL A 7 -18.24 7.19 -11.66
N ILE A 8 -16.97 6.82 -11.51
CA ILE A 8 -16.07 6.46 -12.63
C ILE A 8 -15.73 4.96 -12.67
N LEU A 9 -15.86 4.26 -11.54
CA LEU A 9 -15.59 2.82 -11.44
C LEU A 9 -16.45 2.21 -10.34
N GLU A 10 -16.99 1.01 -10.60
CA GLU A 10 -17.85 0.24 -9.69
C GLU A 10 -17.34 -1.20 -9.57
N GLY A 11 -17.95 -2.00 -8.69
CA GLY A 11 -17.64 -3.42 -8.55
C GLY A 11 -16.39 -3.75 -7.74
N LEU A 12 -15.86 -2.77 -7.01
CA LEU A 12 -14.71 -2.92 -6.10
C LEU A 12 -15.13 -3.63 -4.82
N ILE A 13 -14.24 -4.45 -4.23
CA ILE A 13 -14.54 -5.21 -3.01
C ILE A 13 -14.19 -4.38 -1.77
N PHE A 14 -12.98 -3.81 -1.71
CA PHE A 14 -12.55 -2.92 -0.63
C PHE A 14 -11.43 -1.99 -1.09
N SER A 15 -11.80 -0.86 -1.70
CA SER A 15 -10.84 0.12 -2.23
C SER A 15 -10.29 1.05 -1.14
N GLU A 16 -8.96 1.11 -1.03
CA GLU A 16 -8.24 1.97 -0.09
C GLU A 16 -6.93 2.51 -0.68
N CYS A 17 -6.27 3.38 0.09
CA CYS A 17 -4.94 3.93 -0.18
C CYS A 17 -4.80 4.62 -1.55
N PRO A 18 -5.74 5.50 -1.97
CA PRO A 18 -5.66 6.14 -3.29
C PRO A 18 -4.44 7.06 -3.41
N ARG A 19 -3.82 7.05 -4.58
CA ARG A 19 -2.74 7.95 -5.01
C ARG A 19 -3.05 8.47 -6.40
N TRP A 20 -2.82 9.76 -6.63
CA TRP A 20 -2.86 10.32 -7.97
C TRP A 20 -1.46 10.28 -8.57
N TYR A 21 -1.31 9.64 -9.73
CA TYR A 21 -0.04 9.55 -10.42
C TYR A 21 -0.25 9.38 -11.93
N ASP A 22 0.50 10.16 -12.72
CA ASP A 22 0.49 10.12 -14.18
C ASP A 22 -0.93 10.18 -14.80
N GLY A 23 -1.76 11.10 -14.30
CA GLY A 23 -3.12 11.32 -14.81
C GLY A 23 -4.15 10.26 -14.41
N ARG A 24 -3.79 9.31 -13.54
CA ARG A 24 -4.68 8.22 -13.08
C ARG A 24 -4.78 8.21 -11.56
N VAL A 25 -5.89 7.66 -11.06
CA VAL A 25 -6.00 7.24 -9.66
C VAL A 25 -5.52 5.80 -9.54
N TRP A 26 -4.59 5.57 -8.63
CA TRP A 26 -4.05 4.27 -8.27
C TRP A 26 -4.54 3.93 -6.88
N PHE A 27 -5.04 2.72 -6.66
CA PHE A 27 -5.57 2.31 -5.36
C PHE A 27 -5.47 0.80 -5.19
N SER A 28 -5.57 0.36 -3.95
CA SER A 28 -5.57 -1.04 -3.57
C SER A 28 -7.01 -1.50 -3.41
N ASP A 29 -7.44 -2.51 -4.17
CA ASP A 29 -8.62 -3.30 -3.82
C ASP A 29 -8.18 -4.45 -2.92
N MET A 30 -8.21 -4.19 -1.61
CA MET A 30 -7.49 -5.00 -0.64
C MET A 30 -8.03 -6.42 -0.54
N LEU A 31 -9.35 -6.60 -0.70
CA LEU A 31 -10.02 -7.89 -0.63
C LEU A 31 -10.13 -8.59 -1.99
N ASP A 32 -9.94 -7.88 -3.10
CA ASP A 32 -9.75 -8.49 -4.43
C ASP A 32 -8.26 -8.76 -4.73
N HIS A 33 -7.36 -8.45 -3.78
CA HIS A 33 -5.92 -8.69 -3.86
C HIS A 33 -5.22 -7.98 -5.04
N LYS A 34 -5.72 -6.81 -5.45
CA LYS A 34 -5.25 -6.11 -6.66
C LYS A 34 -4.88 -4.66 -6.38
N VAL A 35 -3.84 -4.20 -7.07
CA VAL A 35 -3.60 -2.76 -7.28
C VAL A 35 -4.19 -2.38 -8.63
N ILE A 36 -5.03 -1.36 -8.64
CA ILE A 36 -5.76 -0.90 -9.82
C ILE A 36 -5.34 0.54 -10.14
N ALA A 37 -5.11 0.82 -11.41
CA ALA A 37 -5.00 2.17 -11.95
C ALA A 37 -6.24 2.47 -12.80
N CYS A 38 -6.86 3.62 -12.61
CA CYS A 38 -8.05 4.05 -13.32
C CYS A 38 -7.92 5.50 -13.80
N ASP A 39 -8.26 5.76 -15.06
CA ASP A 39 -8.31 7.12 -15.61
C ASP A 39 -9.65 7.83 -15.31
N PRO A 40 -9.77 9.15 -15.54
CA PRO A 40 -11.01 9.90 -15.33
C PRO A 40 -12.21 9.41 -16.15
N GLU A 41 -11.95 8.73 -17.27
CA GLU A 41 -12.96 8.16 -18.16
C GLU A 41 -13.54 6.83 -17.63
N GLY A 42 -12.89 6.22 -16.63
CA GLY A 42 -13.31 4.97 -16.02
C GLY A 42 -12.62 3.74 -16.62
N ASN A 43 -11.61 3.92 -17.47
CA ASN A 43 -10.80 2.81 -17.95
C ASN A 43 -9.86 2.38 -16.83
N ALA A 44 -9.98 1.12 -16.40
CA ALA A 44 -9.23 0.57 -15.30
C ALA A 44 -8.38 -0.63 -15.73
N GLU A 45 -7.20 -0.77 -15.14
CA GLU A 45 -6.31 -1.92 -15.32
C GLU A 45 -5.84 -2.46 -13.97
N THR A 46 -5.67 -3.78 -13.87
CA THR A 46 -4.97 -4.41 -12.75
C THR A 46 -3.48 -4.32 -13.01
N VAL A 47 -2.77 -3.59 -12.17
CA VAL A 47 -1.34 -3.32 -12.33
C VAL A 47 -0.48 -4.34 -11.59
N ALA A 48 -0.99 -4.85 -10.47
CA ALA A 48 -0.34 -5.93 -9.72
C ALA A 48 -1.39 -6.75 -8.97
N GLU A 49 -1.12 -8.04 -8.82
CA GLU A 49 -1.80 -8.92 -7.88
C GLU A 49 -0.89 -9.12 -6.66
N VAL A 50 -1.43 -8.91 -5.46
CA VAL A 50 -0.71 -9.02 -4.20
C VAL A 50 -1.45 -10.00 -3.29
N PRO A 51 -1.05 -11.29 -3.26
CA PRO A 51 -1.72 -12.30 -2.45
C PRO A 51 -1.80 -11.94 -0.97
N GLY A 52 -0.80 -11.23 -0.43
CA GLY A 52 -0.79 -10.75 0.95
C GLY A 52 -1.62 -9.48 1.23
N GLN A 53 -2.60 -9.18 0.36
CA GLN A 53 -3.47 -8.00 0.38
C GLN A 53 -2.69 -6.69 0.18
N PRO A 54 -2.94 -5.95 -0.92
CA PRO A 54 -2.26 -4.68 -1.14
C PRO A 54 -2.80 -3.62 -0.18
N GLY A 55 -1.92 -2.83 0.43
CA GLY A 55 -2.24 -1.71 1.33
C GLY A 55 -1.78 -0.37 0.75
N GLY A 56 -0.99 0.37 1.52
CA GLY A 56 -0.41 1.66 1.14
C GLY A 56 0.40 1.60 -0.17
N LEU A 57 0.23 2.65 -0.98
CA LEU A 57 0.93 2.84 -2.26
C LEU A 57 1.84 4.07 -2.21
N GLY A 58 2.95 4.02 -2.93
CA GLY A 58 3.84 5.16 -3.09
C GLY A 58 4.72 5.04 -4.33
N PHE A 59 5.12 6.18 -4.90
CA PHE A 59 5.93 6.21 -6.11
C PHE A 59 7.34 6.69 -5.80
N LEU A 60 8.33 6.00 -6.33
CA LEU A 60 9.71 6.48 -6.36
C LEU A 60 9.86 7.57 -7.44
N PRO A 61 10.90 8.43 -7.35
CA PRO A 61 11.15 9.47 -8.35
C PRO A 61 11.39 8.95 -9.78
N ASP A 62 11.79 7.69 -9.92
CA ASP A 62 11.93 7.02 -11.23
C ASP A 62 10.63 6.39 -11.75
N GLY A 63 9.52 6.59 -11.03
CA GLY A 63 8.19 6.12 -11.39
C GLY A 63 7.86 4.69 -10.97
N ARG A 64 8.78 3.97 -10.32
CA ARG A 64 8.47 2.63 -9.79
C ARG A 64 7.51 2.73 -8.62
N LEU A 65 6.55 1.80 -8.60
CA LEU A 65 5.54 1.70 -7.56
C LEU A 65 6.06 0.86 -6.39
N LEU A 66 5.91 1.38 -5.17
CA LEU A 66 6.02 0.65 -3.92
C LEU A 66 4.62 0.27 -3.42
N ILE A 67 4.51 -0.94 -2.89
CA ILE A 67 3.25 -1.55 -2.44
C ILE A 67 3.48 -2.21 -1.09
N VAL A 68 2.68 -1.87 -0.09
CA VAL A 68 2.64 -2.64 1.16
C VAL A 68 1.86 -3.94 0.91
N SER A 69 2.47 -5.09 1.22
CA SER A 69 1.76 -6.37 1.38
C SER A 69 1.37 -6.51 2.85
N MET A 70 0.09 -6.33 3.15
CA MET A 70 -0.42 -6.09 4.50
C MET A 70 -0.29 -7.32 5.42
N THR A 71 -0.71 -8.48 4.94
CA THR A 71 -0.74 -9.72 5.73
C THR A 71 0.62 -10.38 5.83
N ASP A 72 1.46 -10.17 4.82
CA ASP A 72 2.82 -10.72 4.78
C ASP A 72 3.84 -9.76 5.41
N GLN A 73 3.40 -8.53 5.79
CA GLN A 73 4.22 -7.50 6.41
C GLN A 73 5.48 -7.22 5.57
N ARG A 74 5.30 -7.01 4.26
CA ARG A 74 6.38 -6.73 3.31
C ARG A 74 6.20 -5.38 2.64
N LEU A 75 7.32 -4.73 2.34
CA LEU A 75 7.36 -3.69 1.32
C LEU A 75 7.79 -4.33 -0.01
N LEU A 76 6.95 -4.21 -1.03
CA LEU A 76 7.20 -4.68 -2.38
C LEU A 76 7.46 -3.49 -3.31
N ARG A 77 8.21 -3.73 -4.39
CA ARG A 77 8.36 -2.82 -5.52
C ARG A 77 7.91 -3.52 -6.79
N LEU A 78 7.16 -2.83 -7.64
CA LEU A 78 6.86 -3.29 -8.98
C LEU A 78 8.02 -2.90 -9.91
N ASP A 79 8.79 -3.91 -10.31
CA ASP A 79 9.83 -3.83 -11.33
C ASP A 79 9.30 -4.39 -12.68
N PRO A 80 10.01 -4.21 -13.81
CA PRO A 80 9.54 -4.70 -15.12
C PRO A 80 9.26 -6.21 -15.18
N ASP A 81 9.97 -7.00 -14.38
CA ASP A 81 9.83 -8.46 -14.32
C ASP A 81 8.78 -8.92 -13.27
N GLY A 82 8.18 -7.99 -12.53
CA GLY A 82 7.16 -8.26 -11.52
C GLY A 82 7.47 -7.67 -10.14
N LEU A 83 6.85 -8.25 -9.11
CA LEU A 83 7.01 -7.80 -7.73
C LEU A 83 8.31 -8.29 -7.11
N THR A 84 9.09 -7.37 -6.58
CA THR A 84 10.34 -7.61 -5.85
C THR A 84 10.18 -7.20 -4.39
N GLU A 85 10.60 -8.03 -3.45
CA GLU A 85 10.66 -7.64 -2.03
C GLU A 85 11.76 -6.59 -1.80
N VAL A 86 11.40 -5.48 -1.16
CA VAL A 86 12.32 -4.40 -0.75
C VAL A 86 12.72 -4.57 0.71
N ALA A 87 11.77 -4.94 1.57
CA ALA A 87 12.02 -5.14 2.99
C ALA A 87 11.00 -6.10 3.64
N ASP A 88 11.51 -6.91 4.57
CA ASP A 88 10.74 -7.66 5.55
C ASP A 88 10.49 -6.79 6.79
N LEU A 89 9.21 -6.60 7.14
CA LEU A 89 8.76 -5.79 8.28
C LEU A 89 8.20 -6.64 9.41
N SER A 90 8.16 -7.97 9.27
CA SER A 90 7.47 -8.87 10.20
C SER A 90 8.07 -8.89 11.61
N SER A 91 9.35 -8.56 11.75
CA SER A 91 10.01 -8.40 13.05
C SER A 91 9.78 -7.03 13.70
N LEU A 92 9.26 -6.07 12.94
CA LEU A 92 9.04 -4.69 13.39
C LEU A 92 7.56 -4.37 13.57
N ALA A 93 6.68 -4.89 12.72
CA ALA A 93 5.25 -4.65 12.78
C ALA A 93 4.60 -5.49 13.87
N VAL A 94 3.71 -4.88 14.64
CA VAL A 94 2.90 -5.60 15.65
C VAL A 94 1.76 -6.35 14.97
N GLY A 95 1.11 -5.70 14.00
CA GLY A 95 -0.03 -6.23 13.27
C GLY A 95 0.17 -6.23 11.76
N ASN A 96 -0.95 -6.30 11.04
CA ASN A 96 -0.93 -6.11 9.59
C ASN A 96 -0.40 -4.71 9.27
N CYS A 97 0.55 -4.63 8.34
CA CYS A 97 0.96 -3.34 7.76
C CYS A 97 -0.21 -2.76 6.97
N ASN A 98 -0.26 -1.44 6.82
CA ASN A 98 -1.35 -0.76 6.14
C ASN A 98 -0.86 0.37 5.24
N ASP A 99 -1.13 1.63 5.58
CA ASP A 99 -0.84 2.78 4.71
C ASP A 99 0.65 3.16 4.73
N MET A 100 1.07 3.86 3.70
CA MET A 100 2.46 4.26 3.47
C MET A 100 2.57 5.66 2.86
N VAL A 101 3.57 6.42 3.29
CA VAL A 101 4.02 7.63 2.60
C VAL A 101 5.47 7.47 2.19
N VAL A 102 5.80 7.88 0.96
CA VAL A 102 7.16 7.95 0.45
C VAL A 102 7.60 9.40 0.38
N ASP A 103 8.75 9.72 0.92
CA ASP A 103 9.29 11.08 0.88
C ASP A 103 10.24 11.33 -0.31
N ILE A 104 10.70 12.58 -0.43
CA ILE A 104 11.61 13.01 -1.51
C ILE A 104 13.00 12.37 -1.45
N GLN A 105 13.35 11.73 -0.34
CA GLN A 105 14.61 10.99 -0.17
C GLN A 105 14.42 9.50 -0.46
N CYS A 106 13.28 9.11 -1.05
CA CYS A 106 12.90 7.73 -1.36
C CYS A 106 12.74 6.86 -0.11
N ARG A 107 12.42 7.45 1.04
CA ARG A 107 12.15 6.73 2.28
C ARG A 107 10.67 6.41 2.39
N ALA A 108 10.33 5.17 2.71
CA ALA A 108 8.95 4.73 2.94
C ALA A 108 8.65 4.70 4.44
N TYR A 109 7.58 5.37 4.86
CA TYR A 109 7.05 5.35 6.21
C TYR A 109 5.76 4.56 6.21
N ILE A 110 5.73 3.42 6.91
CA ILE A 110 4.68 2.41 6.84
C ILE A 110 4.09 2.24 8.24
N GLY A 111 2.77 2.36 8.35
CA GLY A 111 2.06 2.08 9.60
C GLY A 111 1.58 0.63 9.67
N ASP A 112 1.39 0.12 10.89
CA ASP A 112 0.67 -1.13 11.14
C ASP A 112 -0.57 -0.93 12.02
N TRP A 113 -1.40 -1.97 12.17
CA TRP A 113 -2.65 -1.87 12.95
C TRP A 113 -2.51 -2.09 14.45
N GLY A 114 -1.34 -2.52 14.95
CA GLY A 114 -1.15 -2.91 16.35
C GLY A 114 -1.76 -4.27 16.69
N PHE A 115 -2.34 -4.97 15.71
CA PHE A 115 -2.92 -6.31 15.85
C PHE A 115 -3.14 -6.97 14.49
N VAL A 116 -3.32 -8.29 14.49
CA VAL A 116 -3.66 -9.08 13.29
C VAL A 116 -5.17 -9.10 13.10
N LYS A 117 -5.70 -8.39 12.11
CA LYS A 117 -7.16 -8.21 11.89
C LYS A 117 -7.89 -9.51 11.55
N SER A 118 -7.22 -10.47 10.91
CA SER A 118 -7.81 -11.76 10.55
C SER A 118 -8.00 -12.69 11.74
N VAL A 119 -7.49 -12.35 12.93
CA VAL A 119 -7.59 -13.16 14.15
C VAL A 119 -8.61 -12.52 15.10
N PRO A 120 -9.80 -13.12 15.30
CA PRO A 120 -10.79 -12.61 16.25
C PRO A 120 -10.23 -12.54 17.66
N GLY A 121 -10.31 -11.37 18.28
CA GLY A 121 -9.79 -11.16 19.64
C GLY A 121 -8.27 -11.09 19.74
N ALA A 122 -7.56 -10.87 18.62
CA ALA A 122 -6.12 -10.62 18.64
C ALA A 122 -5.76 -9.56 19.70
N PRO A 123 -4.71 -9.81 20.51
CA PRO A 123 -4.18 -8.80 21.42
C PRO A 123 -3.84 -7.54 20.62
N LYS A 124 -4.23 -6.40 21.18
CA LYS A 124 -3.90 -5.08 20.64
C LYS A 124 -2.72 -4.54 21.40
N ASP A 125 -1.73 -4.06 20.66
CA ASP A 125 -0.61 -3.29 21.18
C ASP A 125 -0.49 -1.97 20.43
N THR A 126 0.50 -1.17 20.83
CA THR A 126 0.87 0.08 20.20
C THR A 126 1.37 -0.21 18.78
N ALA A 127 0.70 0.35 17.77
CA ALA A 127 1.14 0.25 16.40
C ALA A 127 2.45 1.01 16.18
N HIS A 128 3.27 0.55 15.24
CA HIS A 128 4.51 1.23 14.89
C HIS A 128 4.38 2.04 13.61
N LEU A 129 5.15 3.13 13.54
CA LEU A 129 5.56 3.74 12.29
C LEU A 129 6.95 3.23 11.94
N ILE A 130 7.06 2.50 10.84
CA ILE A 130 8.28 1.85 10.38
C ILE A 130 8.84 2.63 9.19
N LEU A 131 10.10 3.05 9.28
CA LEU A 131 10.86 3.64 8.20
C LEU A 131 11.59 2.53 7.43
N VAL A 132 11.52 2.54 6.10
CA VAL A 132 12.37 1.78 5.19
C VAL A 132 13.18 2.75 4.32
N THR A 133 14.51 2.61 4.32
CA THR A 133 15.42 3.43 3.51
C THR A 133 15.53 2.90 2.07
N PRO A 134 16.07 3.67 1.12
CA PRO A 134 16.25 3.23 -0.27
C PRO A 134 17.09 1.95 -0.41
N GLU A 135 17.98 1.71 0.53
CA GLU A 135 18.84 0.52 0.61
C GLU A 135 18.12 -0.70 1.22
N GLY A 136 16.85 -0.56 1.61
CA GLY A 136 16.03 -1.63 2.20
C GLY A 136 16.21 -1.80 3.71
N THR A 137 16.91 -0.89 4.40
CA THR A 137 17.06 -0.95 5.86
C THR A 137 15.78 -0.50 6.54
N SER A 138 15.27 -1.28 7.50
CA SER A 138 14.01 -0.99 8.20
C SER A 138 14.22 -0.70 9.70
N SER A 139 13.45 0.24 10.26
CA SER A 139 13.50 0.59 11.69
C SER A 139 12.20 1.23 12.18
N ILE A 140 11.87 1.05 13.46
CA ILE A 140 10.74 1.74 14.11
C ILE A 140 11.15 3.18 14.42
N VAL A 141 10.34 4.15 13.99
CA VAL A 141 10.59 5.59 14.19
C VAL A 141 9.53 6.29 15.04
N ALA A 142 8.40 5.63 15.32
CA ALA A 142 7.42 6.04 16.32
C ALA A 142 6.57 4.84 16.81
N SER A 143 6.03 4.95 18.03
CA SER A 143 5.12 4.00 18.70
C SER A 143 4.15 4.78 19.58
#